data_AF-A0A2K9ERG5-F1
#
_entry.id   AF-A0A2K9ERG5-F1
#
_cell.length_a   1.000
_cell.length_b   1.000
_cell.length_c   1.000
_cell.angle_alpha   90.00
_cell.angle_beta   90.00
_cell.angle_gamma   90.00
#
_symmetry.space_group_name_H-M   'P 1'
#
loop_
_entity.id
_entity.type
_entity.pdbx_description
1 polymer ?
#
loop_
_entity_poly.entity_id
_entity_poly.type
_entity_poly.pdbx_seq_one_letter_code
_entity_poly.pdbx_strand_id
1 'polypeptide(L)'
;MFLESKKEIRKRALELRKALLKEEVIEKSKIITNKIITLEEFLESKNIMAYMDFSNEVSTKFLIEKCFEMGKKVFLPKVAYKSKRRYLEVYEVTDIKNQLSKGTYGILEPNGNFTGKVDEKIIDMVVVPGVAFDEKRNRIGFGAGYYDSFLKNTKKECHKVGIAFEIQICPYIPAEEHDVPLDMIVTEKRVIK
;
A
#
# COMPACT_ATOMS: atom_id res chain seq x y z
N MET A 1 24.89 -20.90 -2.20
CA MET A 1 23.50 -20.55 -1.85
C MET A 1 22.89 -19.88 -3.08
N PHE A 2 21.94 -20.51 -3.76
CA PHE A 2 21.23 -19.86 -4.86
C PHE A 2 20.26 -18.85 -4.26
N LEU A 3 20.40 -17.57 -4.64
CA LEU A 3 19.45 -16.53 -4.25
C LEU A 3 18.16 -16.72 -5.05
N GLU A 4 17.01 -16.82 -4.37
CA GLU A 4 15.71 -16.86 -5.04
C GLU A 4 15.51 -15.61 -5.90
N SER A 5 15.00 -15.80 -7.12
CA SER A 5 14.65 -14.70 -8.02
C SER A 5 13.39 -13.96 -7.53
N LYS A 6 13.21 -12.68 -7.92
CA LYS A 6 11.97 -11.93 -7.64
C LYS A 6 10.71 -12.68 -8.11
N LYS A 7 10.81 -13.48 -9.18
CA LYS A 7 9.69 -14.27 -9.71
C LYS A 7 9.30 -15.42 -8.77
N GLU A 8 10.28 -16.13 -8.22
CA GLU A 8 10.07 -17.23 -7.27
C GLU A 8 9.51 -16.71 -5.95
N ILE A 9 10.11 -15.65 -5.39
CA ILE A 9 9.63 -15.00 -4.16
C ILE A 9 8.18 -14.54 -4.34
N ARG A 10 7.87 -13.88 -5.46
CA ARG A 10 6.50 -13.41 -5.77
C ARG A 10 5.52 -14.57 -5.81
N LYS A 11 5.87 -15.67 -6.49
CA LYS A 11 5.00 -16.85 -6.60
C LYS A 11 4.71 -17.44 -5.22
N ARG A 12 5.75 -17.71 -4.44
CA ARG A 12 5.63 -18.29 -3.08
C ARG A 12 4.79 -17.41 -2.16
N ALA A 13 5.06 -16.10 -2.13
CA ALA A 13 4.31 -15.18 -1.26
C ALA A 13 2.83 -15.06 -1.66
N LEU A 14 2.51 -15.09 -2.96
CA LEU A 14 1.11 -15.13 -3.41
C LEU A 14 0.41 -16.44 -3.04
N GLU A 15 1.10 -17.58 -3.09
CA GLU A 15 0.55 -18.87 -2.65
C GLU A 15 0.23 -18.84 -1.15
N LEU A 16 1.16 -18.34 -0.33
CA LEU A 16 0.95 -18.16 1.11
C LEU A 16 -0.22 -17.21 1.41
N ARG A 17 -0.31 -16.08 0.69
CA ARG A 17 -1.39 -15.11 0.87
C ARG A 17 -2.77 -15.65 0.45
N LYS A 18 -2.82 -16.46 -0.62
CA LYS A 18 -4.05 -17.13 -1.07
C LYS A 18 -4.53 -18.20 -0.11
N ALA A 19 -3.63 -18.79 0.67
CA ALA A 19 -3.96 -19.81 1.66
C ALA A 19 -4.59 -19.25 2.93
N LEU A 20 -4.50 -17.93 3.18
CA LEU A 20 -5.15 -17.29 4.32
C LEU A 20 -6.67 -17.32 4.18
N LEU A 21 -7.33 -17.69 5.27
CA LEU A 21 -8.78 -17.59 5.41
C LEU A 21 -9.21 -16.12 5.49
N LYS A 22 -10.45 -15.84 5.09
CA LYS A 22 -10.98 -14.47 5.11
C LYS A 22 -11.00 -13.89 6.52
N GLU A 23 -11.30 -14.72 7.51
CA GLU A 23 -11.35 -14.38 8.92
C GLU A 23 -9.94 -13.97 9.41
N GLU A 24 -8.90 -14.73 9.03
CA GLU A 24 -7.52 -14.40 9.35
C GLU A 24 -7.07 -13.09 8.70
N VAL A 25 -7.44 -12.87 7.43
CA VAL A 25 -7.16 -11.61 6.73
C VAL A 25 -7.77 -10.44 7.49
N ILE A 26 -9.03 -10.54 7.90
CA ILE A 26 -9.73 -9.48 8.63
C ILE A 26 -9.08 -9.23 10.00
N GLU A 27 -8.84 -10.28 10.78
CA GLU A 27 -8.26 -10.18 12.12
C GLU A 27 -6.87 -9.54 12.07
N LYS A 28 -5.98 -10.06 11.22
CA LYS A 28 -4.63 -9.52 11.04
C LYS A 28 -4.64 -8.10 10.50
N SER A 29 -5.56 -7.75 9.60
CA SER A 29 -5.70 -6.38 9.09
C SER A 29 -6.07 -5.38 10.18
N LYS A 30 -6.94 -5.77 11.13
CA LYS A 30 -7.26 -4.94 12.30
C LYS A 30 -6.05 -4.74 13.21
N ILE A 31 -5.28 -5.81 13.47
CA ILE A 31 -4.05 -5.73 14.27
C ILE A 31 -3.03 -4.78 13.61
N ILE A 32 -2.81 -4.93 12.31
CA ILE A 32 -1.91 -4.07 11.53
C ILE A 32 -2.40 -2.62 11.58
N THR A 33 -3.70 -2.38 11.38
CA THR A 33 -4.30 -1.04 11.50
C THR A 33 -4.04 -0.44 12.87
N ASN A 34 -4.31 -1.18 13.94
CA ASN A 34 -4.10 -0.70 15.31
C ASN A 34 -2.63 -0.35 15.60
N LYS A 35 -1.67 -1.08 15.02
CA LYS A 35 -0.25 -0.74 15.12
C LYS A 35 0.08 0.54 14.35
N ILE A 36 -0.46 0.71 13.14
CA ILE A 36 -0.18 1.90 12.30
C ILE A 36 -0.69 3.16 12.98
N ILE A 37 -1.91 3.14 13.51
CA ILE A 37 -2.52 4.35 14.07
C ILE A 37 -1.85 4.85 15.35
N THR A 38 -0.98 4.04 15.97
CA THR A 38 -0.19 4.42 17.15
C THR A 38 1.25 4.83 16.82
N LEU A 39 1.65 4.81 15.55
CA LEU A 39 2.97 5.28 15.12
C LEU A 39 3.04 6.81 15.15
N GLU A 40 4.16 7.36 15.59
CA GLU A 40 4.43 8.81 15.56
C GLU A 40 4.29 9.35 14.13
N GLU A 41 4.88 8.65 13.16
CA GLU A 41 4.81 9.01 11.74
C GLU A 41 3.37 9.11 11.23
N PHE A 42 2.46 8.27 11.74
CA PHE A 42 1.04 8.33 11.40
C PHE A 42 0.33 9.47 12.12
N LEU A 43 0.61 9.66 13.41
CA LEU A 43 -0.02 10.69 14.22
C LEU A 43 0.28 12.09 13.67
N GLU A 44 1.51 12.34 13.24
CA GLU A 44 1.96 13.60 12.63
C GLU A 44 1.41 13.84 11.21
N SER A 45 1.12 12.77 10.48
CA SER A 45 0.62 12.83 9.11
C SER A 45 -0.85 13.25 9.04
N LYS A 46 -1.20 14.25 8.22
CA LYS A 46 -2.59 14.71 8.01
C LYS A 46 -3.18 14.14 6.72
N ASN A 47 -2.35 13.95 5.70
CA ASN A 47 -2.71 13.48 4.38
C ASN A 47 -2.19 12.05 4.17
N ILE A 48 -3.09 11.07 4.28
CA ILE A 48 -2.77 9.64 4.23
C ILE A 48 -3.25 9.05 2.91
N MET A 49 -2.33 8.53 2.10
CA MET A 49 -2.68 7.72 0.95
C MET A 49 -2.75 6.24 1.35
N ALA A 50 -3.90 5.62 1.08
CA ALA A 50 -4.11 4.18 1.20
C ALA A 50 -4.39 3.56 -0.17
N TYR A 51 -4.27 2.25 -0.30
CA TYR A 51 -4.76 1.51 -1.46
C TYR A 51 -6.12 0.89 -1.15
N MET A 52 -6.82 0.37 -2.16
CA MET A 52 -8.00 -0.49 -1.97
C MET A 52 -7.55 -1.94 -2.21
N ASP A 53 -7.79 -2.80 -1.23
CA ASP A 53 -7.20 -4.14 -1.18
C ASP A 53 -7.72 -5.09 -2.27
N PHE A 54 -6.83 -5.96 -2.75
CA PHE A 54 -7.16 -6.98 -3.74
C PHE A 54 -6.47 -8.32 -3.45
N SER A 55 -7.18 -9.42 -3.72
CA SER A 55 -6.63 -10.78 -3.69
C SER A 55 -5.97 -11.14 -2.33
N ASN A 56 -6.74 -11.02 -1.24
CA ASN A 56 -6.31 -11.26 0.14
C ASN A 56 -5.13 -10.40 0.58
N GLU A 57 -5.07 -9.14 0.14
CA GLU A 57 -4.17 -8.16 0.75
C GLU A 57 -4.58 -7.83 2.18
N VAL A 58 -3.67 -7.22 2.94
CA VAL A 58 -4.05 -6.53 4.17
C VAL A 58 -5.12 -5.51 3.79
N SER A 59 -6.29 -5.60 4.41
CA SER A 59 -7.38 -4.67 4.13
C SER A 59 -7.11 -3.33 4.79
N THR A 60 -7.05 -2.30 3.96
CA THR A 60 -6.89 -0.90 4.37
C THR A 60 -8.22 -0.25 4.74
N LYS A 61 -9.36 -0.96 4.58
CA LYS A 61 -10.68 -0.41 4.92
C LYS A 61 -10.74 0.09 6.37
N PHE A 62 -10.23 -0.69 7.32
CA PHE A 62 -10.18 -0.33 8.73
C PHE A 62 -9.30 0.90 8.98
N LEU A 63 -8.18 1.02 8.27
CA LEU A 63 -7.30 2.18 8.35
C LEU A 63 -7.97 3.43 7.81
N ILE A 64 -8.66 3.32 6.67
CA ILE A 64 -9.40 4.42 6.08
C ILE A 64 -10.50 4.91 7.03
N GLU A 65 -11.26 4.00 7.63
CA GLU A 65 -12.28 4.33 8.66
C GLU A 65 -11.65 5.10 9.83
N LYS A 66 -10.49 4.63 10.33
CA LYS A 66 -9.75 5.32 11.41
C LYS A 66 -9.23 6.69 11.00
N CYS A 67 -8.76 6.86 9.75
CA CYS A 67 -8.35 8.16 9.26
C CYS A 67 -9.51 9.18 9.32
N PHE A 68 -10.72 8.79 8.89
CA PHE A 68 -11.88 9.66 8.98
C PHE A 68 -12.29 9.98 10.43
N GLU A 69 -12.30 8.98 11.30
CA GLU A 69 -12.57 9.17 12.74
C GLU A 69 -11.59 10.16 13.39
N MET A 70 -10.32 10.15 12.96
CA MET A 70 -9.26 11.02 13.46
C MET A 70 -9.14 12.36 12.70
N GLY A 71 -10.07 12.66 11.79
CA GLY A 71 -10.07 13.91 11.02
C GLY A 71 -8.91 14.05 10.02
N LYS A 72 -8.29 12.94 9.63
CA LYS A 72 -7.23 12.89 8.60
C LYS A 72 -7.86 12.86 7.20
N LYS A 73 -7.16 13.41 6.23
CA LYS A 73 -7.56 13.34 4.81
C LYS A 73 -7.08 12.02 4.22
N VAL A 74 -7.98 11.34 3.53
CA VAL A 74 -7.70 10.05 2.88
C VAL A 74 -7.52 10.27 1.38
N PHE A 75 -6.52 9.63 0.81
CA PHE A 75 -6.26 9.65 -0.62
C PHE A 75 -6.17 8.24 -1.16
N LEU A 76 -6.74 8.00 -2.34
CA LEU A 76 -6.69 6.69 -3.01
C LEU A 76 -6.06 6.79 -4.40
N PRO A 77 -5.25 5.79 -4.81
CA PRO A 77 -4.70 5.71 -6.15
C PRO A 77 -5.77 5.35 -7.17
N LYS A 78 -5.60 5.87 -8.38
CA LYS A 78 -6.30 5.43 -9.59
C LYS A 78 -5.29 5.18 -10.69
N VAL A 79 -5.42 4.05 -11.38
CA VAL A 79 -4.56 3.75 -12.53
C VAL A 79 -5.02 4.60 -13.71
N ALA A 80 -4.19 5.54 -14.11
CA ALA A 80 -4.41 6.38 -15.29
C ALA A 80 -3.56 5.91 -16.47
N TYR A 81 -3.94 6.35 -17.67
CA TYR A 81 -3.25 6.00 -18.92
C TYR A 81 -2.93 7.25 -19.73
N LYS A 82 -1.65 7.45 -20.06
CA LYS A 82 -1.18 8.54 -20.92
C LYS A 82 -0.06 8.05 -21.81
N SER A 83 -0.15 8.34 -23.11
CA SER A 83 0.90 8.03 -24.10
C SER A 83 1.41 6.58 -24.05
N LYS A 84 0.49 5.61 -23.96
CA LYS A 84 0.79 4.17 -23.82
C LYS A 84 1.48 3.73 -22.53
N ARG A 85 1.57 4.61 -21.53
CA ARG A 85 2.11 4.31 -20.20
C ARG A 85 1.02 4.43 -19.15
N ARG A 86 1.04 3.49 -18.18
CA ARG A 86 0.18 3.53 -17.00
C ARG A 86 0.93 4.17 -15.84
N TYR A 87 0.22 4.97 -15.06
CA TYR A 87 0.76 5.66 -13.88
C TYR A 87 -0.34 5.81 -12.82
N LEU A 88 0.05 6.16 -11.59
CA LEU A 88 -0.92 6.43 -10.52
C LEU A 88 -1.24 7.90 -10.49
N GLU A 89 -2.53 8.21 -10.54
CA GLU A 89 -3.07 9.47 -10.06
C GLU A 89 -3.61 9.28 -8.65
N VAL A 90 -3.61 10.34 -7.85
CA VAL A 90 -4.08 10.31 -6.48
C VAL A 90 -5.25 11.27 -6.31
N TYR A 91 -6.26 10.83 -5.58
CA TYR A 91 -7.50 11.57 -5.38
C TYR A 91 -7.85 11.62 -3.90
N GLU A 92 -8.25 12.79 -3.41
CA GLU A 92 -8.81 12.95 -2.05
C GLU A 92 -10.17 12.28 -1.99
N VAL A 93 -10.44 11.45 -0.99
CA VAL A 93 -11.74 10.79 -0.82
C VAL A 93 -12.34 11.23 0.51
N THR A 94 -13.57 11.73 0.46
CA THR A 94 -14.32 12.19 1.64
C THR A 94 -15.49 11.28 1.96
N ASP A 95 -15.93 10.44 1.02
CA ASP A 95 -17.02 9.47 1.21
C ASP A 95 -16.82 8.23 0.33
N ILE A 96 -16.36 7.14 0.94
CA ILE A 96 -16.13 5.85 0.27
C ILE A 96 -17.41 5.32 -0.41
N LYS A 97 -18.59 5.49 0.21
CA LYS A 97 -19.82 4.86 -0.27
C LYS A 97 -20.32 5.49 -1.56
N ASN A 98 -20.12 6.80 -1.70
CA ASN A 98 -20.67 7.56 -2.82
C ASN A 98 -19.61 7.95 -3.87
N GLN A 99 -18.32 7.91 -3.54
CA GLN A 99 -17.25 8.40 -4.44
C GLN A 99 -16.46 7.30 -5.13
N LEU A 100 -16.67 6.02 -4.79
CA LEU A 100 -15.97 4.89 -5.41
C LEU A 100 -16.86 4.06 -6.35
N SER A 101 -16.27 3.57 -7.44
CA SER A 101 -16.86 2.58 -8.36
C SER A 101 -15.84 1.51 -8.70
N LYS A 102 -16.27 0.36 -9.22
CA LYS A 102 -15.34 -0.70 -9.66
C LYS A 102 -14.50 -0.20 -10.84
N GLY A 103 -13.18 -0.13 -10.65
CA GLY A 103 -12.17 0.25 -11.62
C GLY A 103 -11.28 -0.93 -12.05
N THR A 104 -9.98 -0.66 -12.20
CA THR A 104 -9.02 -1.64 -12.74
C THR A 104 -8.91 -2.87 -11.83
N TYR A 105 -8.80 -4.06 -12.42
CA TYR A 105 -8.74 -5.35 -11.70
C TYR A 105 -9.94 -5.65 -10.79
N GLY A 106 -11.05 -4.91 -10.92
CA GLY A 106 -12.25 -5.06 -10.09
C GLY A 106 -12.17 -4.37 -8.72
N ILE A 107 -11.13 -3.55 -8.50
CA ILE A 107 -10.88 -2.79 -7.27
C ILE A 107 -11.74 -1.52 -7.27
N LEU A 108 -12.20 -1.07 -6.10
CA LEU A 108 -12.88 0.21 -5.99
C LEU A 108 -11.90 1.38 -6.24
N GLU A 109 -12.22 2.25 -7.19
CA GLU A 109 -11.45 3.44 -7.55
C GLU A 109 -12.36 4.69 -7.51
N PRO A 110 -11.80 5.90 -7.28
CA PRO A 110 -12.54 7.15 -7.38
C PRO A 110 -13.23 7.34 -8.75
N ASN A 111 -14.51 7.71 -8.70
CA ASN A 111 -15.39 7.84 -9.87
C ASN A 111 -14.83 8.78 -10.95
N GLY A 112 -15.09 8.51 -12.24
CA GLY A 112 -14.55 9.28 -13.37
C GLY A 112 -14.90 10.77 -13.39
N ASN A 113 -16.03 11.17 -12.78
CA ASN A 113 -16.47 12.57 -12.66
C ASN A 113 -15.94 13.28 -11.41
N PHE A 114 -15.09 12.61 -10.63
CA PHE A 114 -14.59 13.13 -9.37
C PHE A 114 -13.41 14.09 -9.60
N THR A 115 -13.57 15.35 -9.19
CA THR A 115 -12.61 16.43 -9.40
C THR A 115 -11.51 16.52 -8.35
N GLY A 116 -11.44 15.58 -7.39
CA GLY A 116 -10.49 15.63 -6.28
C GLY A 116 -9.08 15.15 -6.61
N LYS A 117 -8.62 15.24 -7.88
CA LYS A 117 -7.23 14.91 -8.23
C LYS A 117 -6.30 15.90 -7.54
N VAL A 118 -5.25 15.39 -6.90
CA VAL A 118 -4.25 16.20 -6.21
C VAL A 118 -2.84 15.88 -6.69
N ASP A 119 -1.89 16.74 -6.35
CA ASP A 119 -0.45 16.50 -6.53
C ASP A 119 0.05 15.55 -5.44
N GLU A 120 0.81 14.51 -5.80
CA GLU A 120 1.38 13.54 -4.86
C GLU A 120 2.28 14.15 -3.77
N LYS A 121 2.77 15.38 -3.97
CA LYS A 121 3.61 16.10 -3.00
C LYS A 121 2.86 16.54 -1.75
N ILE A 122 1.52 16.57 -1.76
CA ILE A 122 0.77 16.93 -0.55
C ILE A 122 0.68 15.77 0.45
N ILE A 123 1.00 14.54 0.02
CA ILE A 123 0.83 13.33 0.83
C ILE A 123 1.93 13.27 1.91
N ASP A 124 1.51 13.10 3.16
CA ASP A 124 2.41 12.98 4.32
C ASP A 124 2.84 11.52 4.54
N MET A 125 1.95 10.57 4.28
CA MET A 125 2.22 9.14 4.39
C MET A 125 1.54 8.37 3.27
N VAL A 126 2.28 7.44 2.66
CA VAL A 126 1.76 6.45 1.72
C VAL A 126 1.83 5.08 2.36
N VAL A 127 0.67 4.43 2.45
CA VAL A 127 0.56 3.01 2.79
C VAL A 127 0.76 2.20 1.51
N VAL A 128 1.88 1.50 1.44
CA VAL A 128 2.37 0.86 0.22
C VAL A 128 2.01 -0.64 0.23
N PRO A 129 1.23 -1.14 -0.74
CA PRO A 129 0.99 -2.57 -0.89
C PRO A 129 2.23 -3.29 -1.40
N GLY A 130 2.28 -4.60 -1.17
CA GLY A 130 3.35 -5.45 -1.69
C GLY A 130 2.98 -6.92 -1.64
N VAL A 131 3.64 -7.69 -2.49
CA VAL A 131 3.54 -9.15 -2.53
C VAL A 131 4.48 -9.79 -1.52
N ALA A 132 5.72 -9.30 -1.43
CA ALA A 132 6.71 -9.75 -0.46
C ALA A 132 7.55 -8.57 0.01
N PHE A 133 8.11 -8.70 1.21
CA PHE A 133 8.96 -7.71 1.85
C PHE A 133 10.15 -8.40 2.51
N ASP A 134 11.22 -7.67 2.81
CA ASP A 134 12.34 -8.17 3.61
C ASP A 134 12.64 -7.24 4.80
N GLU A 135 13.52 -7.69 5.70
CA GLU A 135 13.90 -6.90 6.89
C GLU A 135 14.75 -5.66 6.54
N LYS A 136 15.24 -5.56 5.30
CA LYS A 136 15.91 -4.36 4.78
C LYS A 136 14.92 -3.34 4.20
N ARG A 137 13.61 -3.58 4.34
CA ARG A 137 12.51 -2.74 3.87
C ARG A 137 12.41 -2.64 2.35
N ASN A 138 12.96 -3.62 1.65
CA ASN A 138 12.69 -3.81 0.23
C ASN A 138 11.32 -4.44 0.05
N ARG A 139 10.73 -4.25 -1.14
CA ARG A 139 9.45 -4.86 -1.49
C ARG A 139 9.43 -5.40 -2.92
N ILE A 140 8.65 -6.44 -3.13
CA ILE A 140 8.27 -6.93 -4.45
C ILE A 140 6.79 -6.61 -4.67
N GLY A 141 6.48 -5.82 -5.68
CA GLY A 141 5.11 -5.61 -6.16
C GLY A 141 4.69 -6.61 -7.24
N PHE A 142 3.56 -6.33 -7.89
CA PHE A 142 3.04 -7.12 -9.03
C PHE A 142 3.83 -6.98 -10.33
N GLY A 143 4.91 -6.18 -10.35
CA GLY A 143 5.84 -6.06 -11.48
C GLY A 143 5.54 -4.93 -12.46
N ALA A 144 4.53 -4.09 -12.19
CA ALA A 144 4.18 -2.96 -13.07
C ALA A 144 4.93 -1.65 -12.74
N GLY A 145 5.67 -1.57 -11.63
CA GLY A 145 6.48 -0.40 -11.26
C GLY A 145 5.69 0.86 -10.89
N TYR A 146 4.37 0.79 -10.75
CA TYR A 146 3.51 1.95 -10.49
C TYR A 146 3.85 2.68 -9.19
N TYR A 147 4.03 1.92 -8.10
CA TYR A 147 4.40 2.51 -6.82
C TYR A 147 5.83 3.03 -6.83
N ASP A 148 6.78 2.36 -7.48
CA ASP A 148 8.17 2.86 -7.57
C ASP A 148 8.23 4.21 -8.29
N SER A 149 7.46 4.38 -9.36
CA SER A 149 7.36 5.66 -10.06
C SER A 149 6.66 6.73 -9.21
N PHE A 150 5.58 6.37 -8.51
CA PHE A 150 4.81 7.31 -7.68
C PHE A 150 5.63 7.79 -6.47
N LEU A 151 6.26 6.86 -5.74
CA LEU A 151 7.02 7.15 -4.53
C LEU A 151 8.27 8.00 -4.78
N LYS A 152 8.79 8.06 -6.01
CA LYS A 152 9.88 8.98 -6.39
C LYS A 152 9.42 10.43 -6.52
N ASN A 153 8.14 10.65 -6.77
CA ASN A 153 7.58 11.99 -6.97
C ASN A 153 6.95 12.58 -5.70
N THR A 154 6.76 11.77 -4.65
CA THR A 154 6.27 12.29 -3.37
C THR A 154 7.31 13.24 -2.75
N LYS A 155 6.86 14.09 -1.83
CA LYS A 155 7.78 14.96 -1.08
C LYS A 155 8.76 14.13 -0.27
N LYS A 156 9.93 14.71 0.03
CA LYS A 156 11.04 14.01 0.71
C LYS A 156 10.64 13.49 2.08
N GLU A 157 9.81 14.25 2.79
CA GLU A 157 9.32 13.97 4.14
C GLU A 157 8.16 12.96 4.15
N CYS A 158 7.68 12.52 2.98
CA CYS A 158 6.59 11.55 2.89
C CYS A 158 7.04 10.18 3.42
N HIS A 159 6.38 9.70 4.47
CA HIS A 159 6.60 8.37 5.04
C HIS A 159 6.04 7.28 4.12
N LYS A 160 6.84 6.25 3.86
CA LYS A 160 6.53 5.12 2.97
C LYS A 160 6.41 3.88 3.83
N VAL A 161 5.18 3.53 4.19
CA VAL A 161 4.88 2.47 5.16
C VAL A 161 4.35 1.26 4.42
N GLY A 162 5.14 0.18 4.39
CA GLY A 162 4.67 -1.11 3.92
C GLY A 162 3.73 -1.76 4.92
N ILE A 163 2.65 -2.36 4.45
CA ILE A 163 1.80 -3.21 5.28
C ILE A 163 1.74 -4.61 4.70
N ALA A 164 1.94 -5.60 5.55
CA ALA A 164 2.10 -6.98 5.13
C ALA A 164 1.64 -7.95 6.21
N PHE A 165 1.21 -9.15 5.81
CA PHE A 165 1.20 -10.25 6.76
C PHE A 165 2.63 -10.74 7.01
N GLU A 166 2.93 -11.23 8.21
CA GLU A 166 4.27 -11.72 8.56
C GLU A 166 4.75 -12.82 7.60
N ILE A 167 3.83 -13.62 7.06
CA ILE A 167 4.12 -14.67 6.07
C ILE A 167 4.68 -14.14 4.74
N GLN A 168 4.53 -12.83 4.48
CA GLN A 168 5.07 -12.15 3.30
C GLN A 168 6.50 -11.65 3.52
N ILE A 169 7.02 -11.71 4.75
CA ILE A 169 8.41 -11.37 5.06
C ILE A 169 9.31 -12.51 4.61
N CYS A 170 10.35 -12.19 3.84
CA CYS A 170 11.34 -13.13 3.35
C CYS A 170 12.75 -12.69 3.75
N PRO A 171 13.73 -13.61 3.72
CA PRO A 171 15.08 -13.29 4.19
C PRO A 171 15.78 -12.19 3.38
N TYR A 172 15.52 -12.14 2.07
CA TYR A 172 16.22 -11.24 1.17
C TYR A 172 15.43 -11.01 -0.12
N ILE A 173 15.35 -9.75 -0.55
CA ILE A 173 14.88 -9.35 -1.88
C ILE A 173 16.07 -8.77 -2.66
N PRO A 174 16.37 -9.26 -3.87
CA PRO A 174 17.37 -8.62 -4.73
C PRO A 174 16.81 -7.28 -5.24
N ALA A 175 17.18 -6.18 -4.61
CA ALA A 175 16.76 -4.83 -5.01
C ALA A 175 17.46 -4.37 -6.30
N GLU A 176 16.75 -3.59 -7.10
CA GLU A 176 17.25 -2.96 -8.33
C GLU A 176 17.32 -1.44 -8.13
N GLU A 177 18.13 -0.72 -8.92
CA GLU A 177 18.34 0.74 -8.77
C GLU A 177 17.05 1.57 -8.83
N HIS A 178 16.02 1.05 -9.50
CA HIS A 178 14.76 1.74 -9.63
C HIS A 178 13.77 1.46 -8.49
N ASP A 179 14.02 0.45 -7.65
CA ASP A 179 13.17 0.10 -6.51
C ASP A 179 13.30 1.16 -5.41
N VAL A 180 12.16 1.63 -4.90
CA VAL A 180 12.15 2.59 -3.78
C VAL A 180 12.04 1.81 -2.47
N PRO A 181 13.05 1.87 -1.58
CA PRO A 181 12.95 1.25 -0.27
C PRO A 181 11.90 1.98 0.59
N LEU A 182 11.29 1.22 1.50
CA LEU A 182 10.30 1.73 2.42
C LEU A 182 10.99 2.28 3.68
N ASP A 183 10.31 3.19 4.36
CA ASP A 183 10.81 3.73 5.64
C ASP A 183 10.55 2.73 6.78
N MET A 184 9.45 1.97 6.69
CA MET A 184 9.14 0.88 7.61
C MET A 184 8.16 -0.13 7.01
N ILE A 185 8.04 -1.29 7.66
CA ILE A 185 7.03 -2.30 7.37
C ILE A 185 6.29 -2.66 8.66
N VAL A 186 4.96 -2.72 8.60
CA VAL A 186 4.10 -3.14 9.71
C VAL A 186 3.44 -4.47 9.39
N THR A 187 3.59 -5.43 10.28
CA THR A 187 2.93 -6.73 10.24
C THR A 187 2.04 -6.94 11.46
N GLU A 188 1.25 -8.02 11.47
CA GLU A 188 0.47 -8.40 12.63
C GLU A 188 1.36 -8.73 13.84
N LYS A 189 2.64 -9.07 13.63
CA LYS A 189 3.58 -9.43 14.70
C LYS A 189 4.46 -8.27 15.13
N ARG A 190 5.02 -7.50 14.21
CA ARG A 190 6.09 -6.53 14.50
C ARG A 190 6.09 -5.32 13.57
N VAL A 191 6.92 -4.34 13.92
CA VAL A 191 7.26 -3.19 13.07
C VAL A 191 8.74 -3.30 12.74
N ILE A 192 9.09 -3.21 11.47
CA ILE A 192 10.46 -3.25 10.94
C ILE A 192 10.82 -1.83 10.55
N LYS A 193 11.83 -1.24 11.20
CA LYS A 193 12.35 0.11 10.94
C LYS A 193 13.83 0.04 10.56
#